data_AF-A0A1A2WIH1-F1
#
_entry.id   AF-A0A1A2WIH1-F1
#
_cell.length_a   1.000
_cell.length_b   1.000
_cell.length_c   1.000
_cell.angle_alpha   90.00
_cell.angle_beta   90.00
_cell.angle_gamma   90.00
#
_symmetry.space_group_name_H-M   'P 1'
#
loop_
_entity.id
_entity.type
_entity.pdbx_description
1 polymer ?
#
loop_
_entity_poly.entity_id
_entity_poly.type
_entity_poly.pdbx_seq_one_letter_code
_entity_poly.pdbx_strand_id
1 'polypeptide(L)'
;MALSHGGQRKSSFADSSVRIGFSRDNRAILRSREDRMMVNTHNGFQAESGPGAWGAEDALRAGRRAEQARRLARAAQRSAASSLDISADSHDRTANAYDEAAWRDDRRADEWRGHAIRHREYAAEDRRMAQRLRRMADSDPWGFGTGEEARSGRRIYGLD
;
A
#
# COMPACT_ATOMS: atom_id res chain seq x y z
N MET A 1 8.23 19.64 -62.51
CA MET A 1 7.41 20.50 -61.62
C MET A 1 6.31 19.60 -61.03
N ALA A 2 6.03 19.51 -59.75
CA ALA A 2 6.49 20.21 -58.55
C ALA A 2 6.46 19.22 -57.36
N LEU A 3 7.33 19.50 -56.39
CA LEU A 3 7.49 18.82 -55.11
C LEU A 3 6.29 19.09 -54.20
N SER A 4 5.86 18.10 -53.40
CA SER A 4 5.04 18.35 -52.22
C SER A 4 5.60 17.58 -51.03
N HIS A 5 5.83 18.34 -49.96
CA HIS A 5 6.40 17.94 -48.68
C HIS A 5 5.32 17.33 -47.77
N GLY A 6 5.70 16.31 -47.00
CA GLY A 6 4.91 15.82 -45.86
C GLY A 6 5.83 15.17 -44.84
N GLY A 7 6.16 15.92 -43.79
CA GLY A 7 7.27 15.65 -42.87
C GLY A 7 7.15 14.37 -42.05
N GLN A 8 8.23 13.59 -42.04
CA GLN A 8 8.45 12.53 -41.07
C GLN A 8 8.89 13.13 -39.73
N ARG A 9 8.00 13.04 -38.73
CA ARG A 9 8.34 13.32 -37.33
C ARG A 9 9.15 12.13 -36.81
N LYS A 10 10.42 12.40 -36.48
CA LYS A 10 11.32 11.49 -35.78
C LYS A 10 10.72 11.19 -34.40
N SER A 11 10.24 9.97 -34.18
CA SER A 11 9.91 9.46 -32.86
C SER A 11 11.21 9.09 -32.15
N SER A 12 11.65 9.96 -31.25
CA SER A 12 12.69 9.65 -30.27
C SER A 12 12.12 8.64 -29.28
N PHE A 13 12.39 7.36 -29.50
CA PHE A 13 12.30 6.35 -28.45
C PHE A 13 13.37 6.66 -27.40
N ALA A 14 12.93 7.18 -26.26
CA ALA A 14 13.75 7.26 -25.06
C ALA A 14 13.91 5.83 -24.50
N ASP A 15 15.10 5.28 -24.72
CA ASP A 15 15.64 4.13 -23.99
C ASP A 15 16.04 4.61 -22.58
N SER A 16 15.18 4.36 -21.59
CA SER A 16 15.45 4.61 -20.18
C SER A 16 16.11 3.39 -19.53
N SER A 17 17.33 3.10 -19.97
CA SER A 17 18.23 2.19 -19.27
C SER A 17 18.80 2.87 -18.02
N VAL A 18 18.23 2.53 -16.86
CA VAL A 18 18.75 2.86 -15.52
C VAL A 18 20.13 2.20 -15.36
N ARG A 19 21.19 2.95 -15.68
CA ARG A 19 22.57 2.59 -15.33
C ARG A 19 22.80 2.90 -13.85
N ILE A 20 22.74 1.85 -13.04
CA ILE A 20 23.29 1.84 -11.68
C ILE A 20 24.82 1.96 -11.82
N GLY A 21 25.33 3.16 -11.61
CA GLY A 21 26.75 3.43 -11.51
C GLY A 21 27.31 2.86 -10.21
N PHE A 22 27.96 1.70 -10.30
CA PHE A 22 28.93 1.24 -9.30
C PHE A 22 30.15 2.15 -9.36
N SER A 23 30.24 3.10 -8.43
CA SER A 23 31.47 3.89 -8.23
C SER A 23 32.45 3.05 -7.41
N ARG A 24 33.52 2.59 -8.07
CA ARG A 24 34.79 2.24 -7.44
C ARG A 24 35.41 3.55 -6.96
N ASP A 25 35.60 3.69 -5.65
CA ASP A 25 36.75 4.35 -5.02
C ASP A 25 36.68 4.22 -3.48
N ASN A 26 36.82 2.98 -3.01
CA ASN A 26 37.00 2.62 -1.60
C ASN A 26 38.49 2.66 -1.21
N ARG A 27 39.10 3.84 -1.13
CA ARG A 27 40.51 3.93 -0.69
C ARG A 27 40.87 5.23 0.03
N ALA A 28 40.07 5.64 1.01
CA ALA A 28 40.43 6.77 1.90
C ALA A 28 39.94 6.65 3.35
N ILE A 29 39.47 5.48 3.81
CA ILE A 29 38.92 5.31 5.18
C ILE A 29 39.68 4.21 5.93
N LEU A 30 41.01 4.29 5.95
CA LEU A 30 41.86 3.42 6.78
C LEU A 30 43.06 4.17 7.36
N ARG A 31 42.86 5.42 7.81
CA ARG A 31 43.84 6.19 8.61
C ARG A 31 43.18 7.12 9.63
N SER A 32 42.16 6.64 10.33
CA SER A 32 41.56 7.39 11.44
C SER A 32 40.93 6.44 12.48
N ARG A 33 41.72 5.45 12.89
CA ARG A 33 41.29 4.44 13.88
C ARG A 33 42.24 4.26 15.06
N GLU A 34 43.34 5.02 15.12
CA GLU A 34 44.35 4.89 16.20
C GLU A 34 44.41 6.11 17.15
N ASP A 35 43.81 7.27 16.80
CA ASP A 35 43.78 8.43 17.70
C ASP A 35 42.56 8.50 18.64
N ARG A 36 41.77 7.43 18.71
CA ARG A 36 40.54 7.37 19.54
C ARG A 36 40.66 6.45 20.75
N MET A 37 41.88 6.23 21.25
CA MET A 37 42.16 5.40 22.43
C MET A 37 42.82 6.14 23.59
N MET A 38 42.64 7.47 23.74
CA MET A 38 43.05 8.17 24.97
C MET A 38 42.21 9.42 25.28
N VAL A 39 40.92 9.25 25.62
CA VAL A 39 40.20 10.19 26.52
C VAL A 39 39.18 9.39 27.32
N ASN A 40 39.65 8.74 28.38
CA ASN A 40 38.80 8.13 29.41
C ASN A 40 39.35 8.57 30.75
N THR A 41 38.88 9.71 31.26
CA THR A 41 38.97 10.06 32.68
C THR A 41 37.96 11.15 33.01
N HIS A 42 37.03 10.78 33.89
CA HIS A 42 36.26 11.64 34.79
C HIS A 42 35.26 12.62 34.17
N ASN A 43 34.02 12.14 34.00
CA ASN A 43 32.89 12.90 34.50
C ASN A 43 31.89 11.93 35.12
N GLY A 44 31.91 11.91 36.46
CA GLY A 44 30.93 11.22 37.25
C GLY A 44 29.56 11.86 37.02
N PHE A 45 28.65 11.07 36.48
CA PHE A 45 27.27 10.98 36.91
C PHE A 45 26.82 9.59 36.49
N GLN A 46 27.09 8.61 37.35
CA GLN A 46 26.21 7.46 37.45
C GLN A 46 24.85 8.01 37.89
N ALA A 47 24.06 8.49 36.94
CA ALA A 47 22.63 8.38 37.06
C ALA A 47 22.36 6.88 36.95
N GLU A 48 22.35 6.20 38.10
CA GLU A 48 21.68 4.93 38.27
C GLU A 48 20.27 5.10 37.71
N SER A 49 20.09 4.81 36.44
CA SER A 49 18.78 4.73 35.82
C SER A 49 18.19 3.42 36.31
N GLY A 50 17.56 3.48 37.48
CA GLY A 50 16.87 2.35 38.07
C GLY A 50 15.84 1.77 37.08
N PRO A 51 15.47 0.49 37.20
CA PRO A 51 14.54 -0.20 36.29
C PRO A 51 13.12 0.39 36.21
N GLY A 52 12.80 1.44 36.96
CA GLY A 52 11.44 1.99 37.13
C GLY A 52 11.13 3.28 36.37
N ALA A 53 12.11 3.94 35.73
CA ALA A 53 11.88 5.22 35.04
C ALA A 53 11.47 5.08 33.56
N TRP A 54 11.63 3.89 32.97
CA TRP A 54 11.27 3.54 31.58
C TRP A 54 9.77 3.19 31.39
N GLY A 55 8.91 3.49 32.37
CA GLY A 55 7.55 2.94 32.42
C GLY A 55 6.48 3.75 31.68
N ALA A 56 6.41 5.07 31.95
CA ALA A 56 5.24 5.88 31.56
C ALA A 56 5.46 6.69 30.27
N GLU A 57 6.58 7.39 30.13
CA GLU A 57 6.85 8.20 28.93
C GLU A 57 7.01 7.32 27.68
N ASP A 58 7.72 6.20 27.82
CA ASP A 58 7.88 5.24 26.72
C ASP A 58 6.57 4.57 26.34
N ALA A 59 5.71 4.25 27.32
CA ALA A 59 4.37 3.73 27.05
C ALA A 59 3.50 4.76 26.30
N LEU A 60 3.55 6.04 26.69
CA LEU A 60 2.84 7.11 25.98
C LEU A 60 3.36 7.30 24.56
N ARG A 61 4.68 7.28 24.37
CA ARG A 61 5.32 7.39 23.05
C ARG A 61 4.98 6.19 22.17
N ALA A 62 5.01 4.99 22.72
CA ALA A 62 4.60 3.76 22.04
C ALA A 62 3.12 3.82 21.64
N GLY A 63 2.24 4.28 22.53
CA GLY A 63 0.82 4.48 22.25
C GLY A 63 0.57 5.44 21.08
N ARG A 64 1.24 6.60 21.06
CA ARG A 64 1.14 7.56 19.93
C ARG A 64 1.61 6.96 18.61
N ARG A 65 2.71 6.21 18.62
CA ARG A 65 3.24 5.53 17.43
C ARG A 65 2.29 4.44 16.94
N ALA A 66 1.72 3.65 17.85
CA ALA A 66 0.74 2.61 17.52
C ALA A 66 -0.52 3.21 16.89
N GLU A 67 -1.03 4.30 17.44
CA GLU A 67 -2.19 5.01 16.89
C GLU A 67 -1.91 5.58 15.49
N GLN A 68 -0.74 6.20 15.31
CA GLN A 68 -0.31 6.68 13.99
C GLN A 68 -0.21 5.53 12.97
N ALA A 69 0.41 4.41 13.35
CA ALA A 69 0.54 3.23 12.50
C ALA A 69 -0.84 2.67 12.10
N ARG A 70 -1.81 2.64 13.04
CA ARG A 70 -3.19 2.21 12.75
C ARG A 70 -3.85 3.11 11.71
N ARG A 71 -3.74 4.44 11.86
CA ARG A 71 -4.30 5.39 10.89
C ARG A 71 -3.70 5.20 9.50
N LEU A 72 -2.38 5.04 9.42
CA LEU A 72 -1.69 4.78 8.16
C LEU A 72 -2.12 3.45 7.53
N ALA A 73 -2.26 2.39 8.33
CA ALA A 73 -2.73 1.09 7.84
C ALA A 73 -4.16 1.18 7.28
N ARG A 74 -5.08 1.86 7.97
CA ARG A 74 -6.46 2.09 7.49
C ARG A 74 -6.47 2.90 6.19
N ALA A 75 -5.67 3.95 6.10
CA ALA A 75 -5.54 4.74 4.89
C ALA A 75 -5.00 3.90 3.72
N ALA A 76 -3.98 3.09 3.96
CA ALA A 76 -3.42 2.18 2.97
C ALA A 76 -4.45 1.14 2.50
N GLN A 77 -5.23 0.56 3.41
CA GLN A 77 -6.29 -0.39 3.07
C GLN A 77 -7.39 0.26 2.21
N ARG A 78 -7.83 1.48 2.54
CA ARG A 78 -8.81 2.22 1.72
C ARG A 78 -8.26 2.58 0.35
N SER A 79 -6.99 2.98 0.28
CA SER A 79 -6.31 3.25 -0.98
C SER A 79 -6.23 1.99 -1.86
N ALA A 80 -5.83 0.85 -1.27
CA ALA A 80 -5.80 -0.43 -1.97
C ALA A 80 -7.19 -0.85 -2.46
N ALA A 81 -8.24 -0.64 -1.68
CA ALA A 81 -9.62 -0.92 -2.10
C ALA A 81 -10.03 -0.09 -3.34
N SER A 82 -9.71 1.21 -3.34
CA SER A 82 -9.97 2.09 -4.49
C SER A 82 -9.21 1.63 -5.75
N SER A 83 -7.96 1.21 -5.59
CA SER A 83 -7.16 0.69 -6.71
C SER A 83 -7.78 -0.59 -7.30
N LEU A 84 -8.38 -1.45 -6.48
CA LEU A 84 -9.06 -2.65 -6.94
C LEU A 84 -10.37 -2.33 -7.64
N ASP A 85 -11.12 -1.31 -7.21
CA ASP A 85 -12.32 -0.87 -7.95
C ASP A 85 -11.93 -0.42 -9.37
N ILE A 86 -10.86 0.37 -9.49
CA ILE A 86 -10.35 0.82 -10.80
C ILE A 86 -9.91 -0.37 -11.66
N SER A 87 -9.27 -1.36 -11.04
CA SER A 87 -8.86 -2.60 -11.72
C SER A 87 -10.09 -3.39 -12.22
N ALA A 88 -11.12 -3.53 -11.39
CA ALA A 88 -12.37 -4.17 -11.76
C ALA A 88 -13.05 -3.47 -12.95
N ASP A 89 -13.12 -2.13 -12.94
CA ASP A 89 -13.68 -1.34 -14.04
C ASP A 89 -12.84 -1.47 -15.33
N SER A 90 -11.52 -1.65 -15.20
CA SER A 90 -10.67 -1.97 -16.34
C SER A 90 -11.00 -3.34 -16.92
N HIS A 91 -11.13 -4.36 -16.07
CA HIS A 91 -11.48 -5.71 -16.49
C HIS A 91 -12.86 -5.76 -17.16
N ASP A 92 -13.87 -5.08 -16.64
CA ASP A 92 -15.18 -4.99 -17.29
C ASP A 92 -15.11 -4.32 -18.67
N ARG A 93 -14.34 -3.23 -18.81
CA ARG A 93 -14.12 -2.60 -20.12
C ARG A 93 -13.43 -3.55 -21.10
N THR A 94 -12.44 -4.32 -20.64
CA THR A 94 -11.79 -5.33 -21.47
C THR A 94 -12.73 -6.48 -21.85
N ALA A 95 -13.59 -6.94 -20.92
CA ALA A 95 -14.59 -7.95 -21.21
C ALA A 95 -15.56 -7.49 -22.30
N ASN A 96 -16.06 -6.25 -22.19
CA ASN A 96 -16.95 -5.66 -23.18
C ASN A 96 -16.27 -5.54 -24.55
N ALA A 97 -14.98 -5.18 -24.60
CA ALA A 97 -14.23 -5.13 -25.86
C ALA A 97 -14.11 -6.51 -26.52
N TYR A 98 -13.98 -7.59 -25.74
CA TYR A 98 -13.99 -8.94 -26.27
C TYR A 98 -15.38 -9.40 -26.72
N ASP A 99 -16.45 -9.04 -26.02
CA ASP A 99 -17.81 -9.32 -26.50
C ASP A 99 -18.10 -8.61 -27.83
N GLU A 100 -17.67 -7.36 -27.98
CA GLU A 100 -17.75 -6.62 -29.24
C GLU A 100 -16.94 -7.29 -30.36
N ALA A 101 -15.75 -7.82 -30.04
CA ALA A 101 -14.97 -8.60 -31.00
C ALA A 101 -15.67 -9.90 -31.39
N ALA A 102 -16.29 -10.60 -30.43
CA ALA A 102 -17.08 -11.80 -30.68
C ALA A 102 -18.28 -11.55 -31.58
N TRP A 103 -18.91 -10.37 -31.45
CA TRP A 103 -20.02 -9.97 -32.31
C TRP A 103 -19.60 -9.66 -33.75
N ARG A 104 -18.34 -9.23 -33.97
CA ARG A 104 -17.82 -8.87 -35.29
C ARG A 104 -17.17 -10.02 -36.04
N ASP A 105 -16.65 -11.02 -35.34
CA ASP A 105 -15.95 -12.18 -35.93
C ASP A 105 -16.52 -13.51 -35.41
N ASP A 106 -17.48 -14.06 -36.15
CA ASP A 106 -18.12 -15.34 -35.83
C ASP A 106 -17.15 -16.52 -35.79
N ARG A 107 -16.02 -16.48 -36.52
CA ARG A 107 -15.08 -17.62 -36.58
C ARG A 107 -14.34 -17.84 -35.27
N ARG A 108 -14.18 -16.77 -34.47
CA ARG A 108 -13.48 -16.79 -33.19
C ARG A 108 -14.37 -16.32 -32.03
N ALA A 109 -15.68 -16.22 -32.26
CA ALA A 109 -16.63 -15.69 -31.29
C ALA A 109 -16.55 -16.41 -29.93
N ASP A 110 -16.43 -17.74 -29.93
CA ASP A 110 -16.37 -18.52 -28.69
C ASP A 110 -15.06 -18.29 -27.92
N GLU A 111 -13.93 -18.13 -28.62
CA GLU A 111 -12.65 -17.78 -28.00
C GLU A 111 -12.75 -16.40 -27.32
N TRP A 112 -13.30 -15.41 -28.03
CA TRP A 112 -13.49 -14.07 -27.51
C TRP A 112 -14.45 -14.02 -26.32
N ARG A 113 -15.58 -14.75 -26.37
CA ARG A 113 -16.48 -14.91 -25.22
C ARG A 113 -15.76 -15.53 -24.02
N GLY A 114 -14.91 -16.53 -24.25
CA GLY A 114 -14.06 -17.11 -23.20
C GLY A 114 -13.13 -16.09 -22.54
N HIS A 115 -12.55 -15.17 -23.32
CA HIS A 115 -11.78 -14.05 -22.77
C HIS A 115 -12.65 -13.07 -21.97
N ALA A 116 -13.83 -12.72 -22.48
CA ALA A 116 -14.75 -11.83 -21.79
C ALA A 116 -15.18 -12.39 -20.42
N ILE A 117 -15.49 -13.68 -20.35
CA ILE A 117 -15.84 -14.38 -19.10
C ILE A 117 -14.71 -14.27 -18.08
N ARG A 118 -13.46 -14.57 -18.46
CA ARG A 118 -12.31 -14.48 -17.54
C ARG A 118 -12.11 -13.07 -16.98
N HIS A 119 -12.28 -12.05 -17.81
CA HIS A 119 -12.17 -10.67 -17.33
C HIS A 119 -13.29 -10.32 -16.34
N ARG A 120 -14.52 -10.80 -16.54
CA ARG A 120 -15.60 -10.63 -15.56
C ARG A 120 -15.29 -11.33 -14.23
N GLU A 121 -14.66 -12.51 -14.28
CA GLU A 121 -14.22 -13.22 -13.07
C GLU A 121 -13.18 -12.41 -12.29
N TYR A 122 -12.18 -11.83 -12.96
CA TYR A 122 -11.20 -10.95 -12.32
C TYR A 122 -11.85 -9.70 -11.73
N ALA A 123 -12.77 -9.05 -12.45
CA ALA A 123 -13.51 -7.90 -11.92
C ALA A 123 -14.33 -8.27 -10.67
N ALA A 124 -14.94 -9.45 -10.63
CA ALA A 124 -15.66 -9.93 -9.45
C ALA A 124 -14.73 -10.25 -8.27
N GLU A 125 -13.53 -10.77 -8.53
CA GLU A 125 -12.51 -10.98 -7.51
C GLU A 125 -12.00 -9.65 -6.93
N ASP A 126 -11.66 -8.68 -7.78
CA ASP A 126 -11.20 -7.35 -7.38
C ASP A 126 -12.23 -6.65 -6.48
N ARG A 127 -13.52 -6.70 -6.85
CA ARG A 127 -14.61 -6.16 -6.01
C ARG A 127 -14.71 -6.85 -4.65
N ARG A 128 -14.56 -8.17 -4.60
CA ARG A 128 -14.58 -8.94 -3.35
C ARG A 128 -13.40 -8.55 -2.46
N MET A 129 -12.21 -8.42 -3.02
CA MET A 129 -11.01 -7.97 -2.31
C MET A 129 -11.16 -6.52 -1.82
N ALA A 130 -11.68 -5.62 -2.66
CA ALA A 130 -11.93 -4.23 -2.29
C ALA A 130 -12.89 -4.13 -1.10
N GLN A 131 -14.00 -4.87 -1.11
CA GLN A 131 -14.92 -4.93 0.02
C GLN A 131 -14.26 -5.48 1.29
N ARG A 132 -13.41 -6.51 1.17
CA ARG A 132 -12.66 -7.04 2.32
C ARG A 132 -11.73 -5.99 2.91
N LEU A 133 -11.02 -5.24 2.08
CA LEU A 133 -10.13 -4.16 2.52
C LEU A 133 -10.88 -3.02 3.20
N ARG A 134 -12.06 -2.63 2.70
CA ARG A 134 -12.93 -1.65 3.37
C ARG A 134 -13.33 -2.15 4.77
N ARG A 135 -13.80 -3.40 4.88
CA ARG A 135 -14.13 -4.00 6.18
C ARG A 135 -12.94 -4.00 7.14
N MET A 136 -11.73 -4.31 6.68
CA MET A 136 -10.55 -4.26 7.54
C MET A 136 -10.19 -2.82 7.98
N ALA A 137 -10.42 -1.83 7.12
CA ALA A 137 -10.16 -0.43 7.45
C ALA A 137 -11.20 0.13 8.44
N ASP A 138 -12.43 -0.36 8.37
CA ASP A 138 -13.55 0.11 9.19
C ASP A 138 -13.65 -0.63 10.52
N SER A 139 -13.22 -1.90 10.57
CA SER A 139 -13.15 -2.66 11.81
C SER A 139 -12.12 -2.06 12.77
N ASP A 140 -12.53 -1.83 14.00
CA ASP A 140 -11.60 -1.61 15.10
C ASP A 140 -11.22 -2.98 15.69
N PRO A 141 -9.94 -3.41 15.59
CA PRO A 141 -9.54 -4.75 16.05
C PRO A 141 -9.69 -4.98 17.56
N TRP A 142 -10.13 -3.97 18.31
CA TRP A 142 -10.31 -4.02 19.76
C TRP A 142 -11.76 -3.92 20.22
N GLY A 143 -12.75 -3.86 19.31
CA GLY A 143 -14.16 -3.94 19.68
C GLY A 143 -14.67 -2.84 20.61
N PHE A 144 -13.91 -1.74 20.80
CA PHE A 144 -14.45 -0.52 21.36
C PHE A 144 -15.27 0.16 20.26
N GLY A 145 -16.46 -0.39 20.04
CA GLY A 145 -17.44 0.17 19.14
C GLY A 145 -17.52 1.67 19.37
N THR A 146 -17.49 2.43 18.27
CA THR A 146 -17.98 3.80 18.27
C THR A 146 -19.31 3.80 19.03
N GLY A 147 -19.34 4.48 20.19
CA GLY A 147 -20.34 4.30 21.23
C GLY A 147 -21.77 4.65 20.84
N GLU A 148 -22.42 3.80 20.05
CA GLU A 148 -23.85 3.87 19.72
C GLU A 148 -24.67 2.72 20.31
N GLU A 149 -24.05 1.70 20.92
CA GLU A 149 -24.77 0.61 21.59
C GLU A 149 -24.91 0.76 23.13
N ALA A 150 -24.41 1.84 23.72
CA ALA A 150 -24.56 2.09 25.17
C ALA A 150 -25.97 2.61 25.58
N ARG A 151 -26.94 2.70 24.66
CA ARG A 151 -28.30 3.21 24.93
C ARG A 151 -29.43 2.20 24.84
N SER A 152 -29.16 0.90 24.68
CA SER A 152 -30.20 -0.13 24.80
C SER A 152 -30.07 -0.91 26.10
N GLY A 153 -30.13 -0.19 27.22
CA GLY A 153 -30.33 -0.77 28.54
C GLY A 153 -31.77 -1.25 28.71
N ARG A 154 -32.20 -2.26 27.95
CA ARG A 154 -33.46 -2.96 28.24
C ARG A 154 -33.18 -3.98 29.34
N ARG A 155 -33.30 -3.53 30.59
CA ARG A 155 -33.36 -4.40 31.79
C ARG A 155 -34.43 -5.46 31.57
N ILE A 156 -34.02 -6.71 31.45
CA ILE A 156 -34.88 -7.85 31.73
C ILE A 156 -34.25 -8.53 32.94
N TYR A 157 -34.59 -8.04 34.13
CA TYR A 157 -34.53 -8.86 35.33
C TYR A 157 -35.97 -9.28 35.61
N GLY A 158 -36.32 -10.47 35.11
CA GLY A 158 -37.41 -11.24 35.69
C GLY A 158 -36.90 -11.80 37.00
N LEU A 159 -37.53 -11.40 38.10
CA LEU A 159 -37.50 -12.13 39.36
C LEU A 159 -38.90 -12.70 39.52
N ASP A 160 -38.93 -13.99 39.82
CA ASP A 160 -40.11 -14.83 40.05
C ASP A 160 -41.02 -14.30 41.17
#